data_AF-A0A7T5EIR6-F1
#
_entry.id   AF-A0A7T5EIR6-F1
#
_cell.length_a   1.000
_cell.length_b   1.000
_cell.length_c   1.000
_cell.angle_alpha   90.00
_cell.angle_beta   90.00
_cell.angle_gamma   90.00
#
_symmetry.space_group_name_H-M   'P 1'
#
loop_
_entity.id
_entity.type
_entity.pdbx_description
1 polymer ?
#
loop_
_entity_poly.entity_id
_entity_poly.type
_entity_poly.pdbx_seq_one_letter_code
_entity_poly.pdbx_strand_id
1 'polypeptide(L)'
;MTSREHFPIRGVIEGFYGKPWTHAERLDMIRFLARHQFNAYFYAPKDDPYLRERWQEPHPPAELENIDALIQAAGAEGLSFYYCLSPGLNMEYSKKEHADILTSKYKAMYDRGVRCFALQFDDIPLELLHGEDLRQFDTLADAHAASALRLWEEMGTWSEPVSLVLCPTQYHGLGNEPYITRLGRLLPPEIALFWTGRFVCSPFLTEGDAIRFREYTGHRPLYWDNYPVNDLAMARELHIGPLRHRDPGLGQLSAGYVANAMEWAESSKIPLITIADYLRDPYGYDPTKSWRRAIEEVAGTEDADALLRFADNVQSSFLHETESPALLESFMQFRFHFQYGSREQAIRKLGLMFSEMEETANHLLHKMKNRKLSKEIGQWVEKYRHWAKVGQTATALIEAGTSGRLPQAAYHLLRLKQWLKRTERLPQKVCGQVMSLFVEALLQEVKKTT
;
A
#
# COMPACT_ATOMS: atom_id res chain seq x y z
N MET A 1 2.02 -27.12 -12.71
CA MET A 1 1.26 -26.64 -11.54
C MET A 1 -0.19 -27.05 -11.73
N THR A 2 -0.70 -27.93 -10.87
CA THR A 2 -2.09 -28.38 -10.88
C THR A 2 -3.02 -27.24 -10.46
N SER A 3 -4.16 -27.11 -11.13
CA SER A 3 -5.09 -25.96 -11.12
C SER A 3 -5.81 -25.64 -9.79
N ARG A 4 -5.34 -26.13 -8.65
CA ARG A 4 -6.04 -26.05 -7.35
C ARG A 4 -5.41 -25.07 -6.33
N GLU A 5 -4.28 -24.45 -6.65
CA GLU A 5 -3.50 -23.63 -5.69
C GLU A 5 -3.34 -22.17 -6.12
N HIS A 6 -4.29 -21.62 -6.90
CA HIS A 6 -4.13 -20.29 -7.48
C HIS A 6 -5.24 -19.35 -7.00
N PHE A 7 -4.84 -18.13 -6.63
CA PHE A 7 -5.76 -17.01 -6.49
C PHE A 7 -6.45 -16.76 -7.84
N PRO A 8 -7.79 -16.89 -7.94
CA PRO A 8 -8.50 -16.68 -9.21
C PRO A 8 -8.32 -15.26 -9.73
N ILE A 9 -8.53 -14.27 -8.85
CA ILE A 9 -8.21 -12.87 -9.10
C ILE A 9 -6.88 -12.54 -8.43
N ARG A 10 -5.93 -12.04 -9.23
CA ARG A 10 -4.65 -11.47 -8.80
C ARG A 10 -4.64 -10.04 -9.34
N GLY A 11 -5.11 -9.12 -8.52
CA GLY A 11 -5.38 -7.75 -8.92
C GLY A 11 -4.49 -6.72 -8.25
N VAL A 12 -4.48 -5.54 -8.87
CA VAL A 12 -4.04 -4.29 -8.23
C VAL A 12 -5.13 -3.25 -8.41
N ILE A 13 -5.42 -2.50 -7.35
CA ILE A 13 -6.41 -1.42 -7.34
C ILE A 13 -5.72 -0.08 -7.13
N GLU A 14 -6.08 0.89 -7.96
CA GLU A 14 -5.75 2.31 -7.77
C GLU A 14 -6.78 2.91 -6.80
N GLY A 15 -6.81 2.43 -5.55
CA GLY A 15 -7.85 2.73 -4.57
C GLY A 15 -7.41 3.63 -3.42
N PHE A 16 -6.22 4.24 -3.54
CA PHE A 16 -5.65 5.15 -2.55
C PHE A 16 -6.26 6.55 -2.64
N TYR A 17 -6.21 7.27 -1.52
CA TYR A 17 -6.47 8.71 -1.44
C TYR A 17 -5.23 9.50 -1.84
N GLY A 18 -5.43 10.64 -2.49
CA GLY A 18 -4.35 11.50 -2.98
C GLY A 18 -4.23 11.46 -4.50
N LYS A 19 -3.10 11.94 -5.01
CA LYS A 19 -2.97 12.25 -6.43
C LYS A 19 -3.11 10.98 -7.29
N PRO A 20 -4.12 10.88 -8.19
CA PRO A 20 -4.24 9.73 -9.09
C PRO A 20 -3.02 9.55 -9.96
N TRP A 21 -2.79 8.30 -10.38
CA TRP A 21 -1.74 8.02 -11.34
C TRP A 21 -2.02 8.73 -12.66
N THR A 22 -0.96 9.23 -13.29
CA THR A 22 -1.06 9.76 -14.64
C THR A 22 -1.41 8.63 -15.62
N HIS A 23 -2.00 8.98 -16.76
CA HIS A 23 -2.35 8.00 -17.79
C HIS A 23 -1.13 7.15 -18.23
N ALA A 24 0.05 7.77 -18.34
CA ALA A 24 1.28 7.06 -18.68
C ALA A 24 1.74 6.08 -17.58
N GLU A 25 1.55 6.42 -16.31
CA GLU A 25 1.83 5.52 -15.17
C GLU A 25 0.85 4.35 -15.15
N ARG A 26 -0.44 4.57 -15.44
CA ARG A 26 -1.44 3.49 -15.54
C ARG A 26 -1.11 2.49 -16.66
N LEU A 27 -0.74 2.98 -17.85
CA LEU A 27 -0.32 2.12 -18.96
C LEU A 27 0.96 1.33 -18.64
N ASP A 28 1.93 1.97 -17.99
CA ASP A 28 3.16 1.31 -17.53
C ASP A 28 2.87 0.25 -16.45
N MET A 29 1.97 0.56 -15.52
CA MET A 29 1.52 -0.37 -14.49
C MET A 29 0.83 -1.59 -15.10
N ILE A 30 -0.11 -1.42 -16.04
CA ILE A 30 -0.80 -2.55 -16.70
C ILE A 30 0.21 -3.54 -17.32
N ARG A 31 1.22 -3.04 -18.04
CA ARG A 31 2.27 -3.88 -18.63
C ARG A 31 3.15 -4.54 -17.57
N PHE A 32 3.46 -3.81 -16.49
CA PHE A 32 4.19 -4.37 -15.35
C PHE A 32 3.40 -5.52 -14.70
N LEU A 33 2.11 -5.33 -14.43
CA LEU A 33 1.23 -6.33 -13.84
C LEU A 33 1.20 -7.62 -14.67
N ALA A 34 1.10 -7.50 -15.99
CA ALA A 34 1.13 -8.63 -16.93
C ALA A 34 2.43 -9.45 -16.80
N ARG A 35 3.58 -8.77 -16.79
CA ARG A 35 4.91 -9.42 -16.64
C ARG A 35 5.05 -10.17 -15.32
N HIS A 36 4.36 -9.72 -14.27
CA HIS A 36 4.34 -10.36 -12.95
C HIS A 36 3.10 -11.25 -12.72
N GLN A 37 2.42 -11.66 -13.80
CA GLN A 37 1.32 -12.65 -13.76
C GLN A 37 0.09 -12.23 -12.94
N PHE A 38 -0.07 -10.94 -12.65
CA PHE A 38 -1.37 -10.38 -12.28
C PHE A 38 -2.31 -10.50 -13.48
N ASN A 39 -3.61 -10.66 -13.21
CA ASN A 39 -4.63 -10.81 -14.24
C ASN A 39 -5.77 -9.79 -14.12
N ALA A 40 -5.68 -8.84 -13.19
CA ALA A 40 -6.70 -7.82 -13.01
C ALA A 40 -6.10 -6.46 -12.66
N TYR A 41 -6.68 -5.40 -13.22
CA TYR A 41 -6.43 -4.02 -12.85
C TYR A 41 -7.75 -3.34 -12.53
N PHE A 42 -7.88 -2.77 -11.33
CA PHE A 42 -9.07 -2.10 -10.85
C PHE A 42 -8.87 -0.58 -10.95
N TYR A 43 -9.59 0.03 -11.90
CA TYR A 43 -9.65 1.47 -12.08
C TYR A 43 -10.62 2.06 -11.06
N ALA A 44 -10.10 2.52 -9.93
CA ALA A 44 -10.86 3.08 -8.81
C ALA A 44 -10.29 4.39 -8.21
N PRO A 45 -9.67 5.30 -9.00
CA PRO A 45 -9.06 6.50 -8.43
C PRO A 45 -10.08 7.31 -7.62
N LYS A 46 -9.86 7.44 -6.31
CA LYS A 46 -10.82 8.09 -5.40
C LYS A 46 -11.06 9.57 -5.73
N ASP A 47 -10.06 10.24 -6.28
CA ASP A 47 -10.11 11.66 -6.67
C ASP A 47 -10.64 11.88 -8.11
N ASP A 48 -11.09 10.84 -8.82
CA ASP A 48 -11.86 10.99 -10.06
C ASP A 48 -13.34 11.27 -9.72
N PRO A 49 -13.82 12.51 -9.90
CA PRO A 49 -15.15 12.89 -9.45
C PRO A 49 -16.25 12.12 -10.17
N TYR A 50 -16.00 11.62 -11.39
CA TYR A 50 -16.99 10.88 -12.16
C TYR A 50 -17.12 9.43 -11.68
N LEU A 51 -16.26 8.97 -10.77
CA LEU A 51 -16.39 7.67 -10.10
C LEU A 51 -17.05 7.77 -8.72
N ARG A 52 -17.16 8.97 -8.15
CA ARG A 52 -17.63 9.14 -6.76
C ARG A 52 -18.60 10.31 -6.59
N GLU A 53 -18.15 11.56 -6.49
CA GLU A 53 -19.00 12.72 -6.14
C GLU A 53 -20.05 13.03 -7.22
N ARG A 54 -19.64 12.98 -8.48
CA ARG A 54 -20.41 13.27 -9.69
C ARG A 54 -20.69 11.99 -10.47
N TRP A 55 -20.86 10.86 -9.79
CA TRP A 55 -21.08 9.55 -10.42
C TRP A 55 -22.29 9.52 -11.36
N GLN A 56 -23.26 10.41 -11.18
CA GLN A 56 -24.44 10.51 -12.05
C GLN A 56 -24.11 11.11 -13.43
N GLU A 57 -22.97 11.79 -13.55
CA GLU A 57 -22.55 12.45 -14.77
C GLU A 57 -21.69 11.51 -15.64
N PRO A 58 -21.79 11.59 -16.98
CA PRO A 58 -20.89 10.86 -17.86
C PRO A 58 -19.48 11.42 -17.75
N HIS A 59 -18.47 10.58 -18.00
CA HIS A 59 -17.10 11.05 -18.14
C HIS A 59 -17.00 12.00 -19.36
N PRO A 60 -16.15 13.04 -19.29
CA PRO A 60 -15.85 13.87 -20.45
C PRO A 60 -15.24 13.05 -21.59
N PRO A 61 -15.44 13.42 -22.86
CA PRO A 61 -14.90 12.69 -24.01
C PRO A 61 -13.38 12.43 -23.95
N ALA A 62 -12.59 13.40 -23.49
CA ALA A 62 -11.14 13.23 -23.35
C ALA A 62 -10.75 12.18 -22.28
N GLU A 63 -11.51 12.10 -21.18
CA GLU A 63 -11.26 11.06 -20.17
C GLU A 63 -11.74 9.68 -20.64
N LEU A 64 -12.81 9.65 -21.43
CA LEU A 64 -13.27 8.44 -22.10
C LEU A 64 -12.21 7.88 -23.05
N GLU A 65 -11.53 8.72 -23.84
CA GLU A 65 -10.39 8.31 -24.69
C GLU A 65 -9.25 7.70 -23.86
N ASN A 66 -8.91 8.31 -22.72
CA ASN A 66 -7.92 7.74 -21.80
C ASN A 66 -8.36 6.36 -21.28
N ILE A 67 -9.62 6.21 -20.89
CA ILE A 67 -10.17 4.94 -20.41
C ILE A 67 -10.13 3.87 -21.51
N ASP A 68 -10.45 4.21 -22.78
CA ASP A 68 -10.35 3.26 -23.90
C ASP A 68 -8.93 2.74 -24.08
N ALA A 69 -7.94 3.63 -24.02
CA ALA A 69 -6.55 3.24 -24.11
C ALA A 69 -6.15 2.28 -22.97
N LEU A 70 -6.68 2.47 -21.76
CA LEU A 70 -6.45 1.55 -20.64
C LEU A 70 -7.15 0.19 -20.84
N ILE A 71 -8.40 0.19 -21.32
CA ILE A 71 -9.14 -1.04 -21.62
C ILE A 71 -8.39 -1.86 -22.69
N GLN A 72 -7.97 -1.20 -23.77
CA GLN A 72 -7.21 -1.83 -24.86
C GLN A 72 -5.87 -2.36 -24.37
N ALA A 73 -5.13 -1.59 -23.57
CA ALA A 73 -3.86 -2.03 -23.02
C ALA A 73 -4.03 -3.25 -22.08
N ALA A 74 -5.03 -3.23 -21.19
CA ALA A 74 -5.31 -4.35 -20.32
C ALA A 74 -5.69 -5.61 -21.12
N GLY A 75 -6.58 -5.48 -22.10
CA GLY A 75 -6.98 -6.59 -22.97
C GLY A 75 -5.81 -7.17 -23.79
N ALA A 76 -4.95 -6.32 -24.35
CA ALA A 76 -3.77 -6.75 -25.11
C ALA A 76 -2.75 -7.53 -24.26
N GLU A 77 -2.65 -7.19 -22.97
CA GLU A 77 -1.77 -7.85 -22.01
C GLU A 77 -2.44 -9.03 -21.27
N GLY A 78 -3.72 -9.32 -21.57
CA GLY A 78 -4.48 -10.41 -20.95
C GLY A 78 -4.99 -10.12 -19.52
N LEU A 79 -5.10 -8.85 -19.14
CA LEU A 79 -5.68 -8.42 -17.86
C LEU A 79 -7.18 -8.11 -18.02
N SER A 80 -7.95 -8.50 -17.01
CA SER A 80 -9.30 -8.00 -16.78
C SER A 80 -9.25 -6.56 -16.27
N PHE A 81 -9.80 -5.62 -17.04
CA PHE A 81 -10.00 -4.24 -16.61
C PHE A 81 -11.31 -4.15 -15.81
N TYR A 82 -11.20 -3.83 -14.52
CA TYR A 82 -12.35 -3.59 -13.64
C TYR A 82 -12.67 -2.10 -13.59
N TYR A 83 -13.88 -1.73 -13.99
CA TYR A 83 -14.39 -0.37 -13.82
C TYR A 83 -15.13 -0.25 -12.47
N CYS A 84 -14.62 0.61 -11.59
CA CYS A 84 -15.13 0.75 -10.22
C CYS A 84 -15.93 2.04 -10.03
N LEU A 85 -17.12 1.95 -9.43
CA LEU A 85 -18.01 3.09 -9.18
C LEU A 85 -18.43 3.15 -7.71
N SER A 86 -18.36 4.34 -7.12
CA SER A 86 -18.68 4.62 -5.71
C SER A 86 -19.86 5.59 -5.55
N PRO A 87 -21.12 5.16 -5.79
CA PRO A 87 -22.26 6.08 -5.80
C PRO A 87 -22.78 6.46 -4.39
N GLY A 88 -22.27 5.83 -3.33
CA GLY A 88 -22.86 5.87 -1.98
C GLY A 88 -22.89 7.25 -1.29
N LEU A 89 -22.19 8.27 -1.79
CA LEU A 89 -22.21 9.60 -1.18
C LEU A 89 -23.57 10.30 -1.28
N ASN A 90 -24.32 10.07 -2.37
CA ASN A 90 -25.57 10.78 -2.65
C ASN A 90 -26.60 9.93 -3.42
N MET A 91 -26.41 8.62 -3.49
CA MET A 91 -27.37 7.71 -4.09
C MET A 91 -28.57 7.50 -3.16
N GLU A 92 -29.73 8.02 -3.55
CA GLU A 92 -31.04 7.57 -3.06
C GLU A 92 -31.34 6.15 -3.60
N TYR A 93 -31.28 5.12 -2.74
CA TYR A 93 -31.38 3.71 -3.15
C TYR A 93 -32.78 3.29 -3.63
N SER A 94 -33.82 3.95 -3.10
CA SER A 94 -35.23 3.77 -3.45
C SER A 94 -35.61 4.40 -4.80
N LYS A 95 -34.80 5.33 -5.29
CA LYS A 95 -35.13 6.15 -6.46
C LYS A 95 -34.77 5.42 -7.76
N LYS A 96 -35.78 5.09 -8.56
CA LYS A 96 -35.61 4.41 -9.85
C LYS A 96 -34.60 5.12 -10.75
N GLU A 97 -34.68 6.45 -10.84
CA GLU A 97 -33.80 7.30 -11.65
C GLU A 97 -32.31 7.06 -11.37
N HIS A 98 -31.92 6.98 -10.09
CA HIS A 98 -30.52 6.78 -9.71
C HIS A 98 -30.02 5.40 -10.11
N ALA A 99 -30.84 4.36 -9.92
CA ALA A 99 -30.50 3.02 -10.37
C ALA A 99 -30.48 2.88 -11.91
N ASP A 100 -31.29 3.64 -12.65
CA ASP A 100 -31.22 3.72 -14.11
C ASP A 100 -29.91 4.39 -14.57
N ILE A 101 -29.50 5.49 -13.93
CA ILE A 101 -28.23 6.17 -14.19
C ILE A 101 -27.04 5.24 -13.90
N LEU A 102 -27.08 4.53 -12.77
CA LEU A 102 -26.06 3.56 -12.37
C LEU A 102 -25.86 2.49 -13.45
N THR A 103 -26.97 1.90 -13.89
CA THR A 103 -26.98 0.86 -14.93
C THR A 103 -26.48 1.41 -16.26
N SER A 104 -26.93 2.61 -16.65
CA SER A 104 -26.51 3.27 -17.88
C SER A 104 -25.01 3.56 -17.91
N LYS A 105 -24.43 3.92 -16.77
CA LYS A 105 -22.99 4.20 -16.64
C LYS A 105 -22.15 2.93 -16.83
N TYR A 106 -22.56 1.82 -16.22
CA TYR A 106 -21.90 0.55 -16.46
C TYR A 106 -22.13 0.04 -17.89
N LYS A 107 -23.33 0.22 -18.45
CA LYS A 107 -23.63 -0.13 -19.84
C LYS A 107 -22.74 0.62 -20.82
N ALA A 108 -22.49 1.92 -20.60
CA ALA A 108 -21.59 2.71 -21.42
C ALA A 108 -20.15 2.16 -21.41
N MET A 109 -19.67 1.65 -20.27
CA MET A 109 -18.36 0.99 -20.19
C MET A 109 -18.36 -0.41 -20.80
N TYR A 110 -19.47 -1.15 -20.65
CA TYR A 110 -19.67 -2.44 -21.30
C TYR A 110 -19.58 -2.33 -22.83
N ASP A 111 -20.21 -1.31 -23.40
CA ASP A 111 -20.18 -1.04 -24.85
C ASP A 111 -18.78 -0.66 -25.37
N ARG A 112 -17.86 -0.30 -24.46
CA ARG A 112 -16.44 -0.02 -24.74
C ARG A 112 -15.54 -1.24 -24.52
N GLY A 113 -16.11 -2.39 -24.16
CA GLY A 113 -15.40 -3.65 -24.00
C GLY A 113 -15.13 -4.07 -22.55
N VAL A 114 -15.57 -3.29 -21.55
CA VAL A 114 -15.43 -3.71 -20.14
C VAL A 114 -16.36 -4.89 -19.85
N ARG A 115 -15.84 -5.91 -19.17
CA ARG A 115 -16.61 -7.09 -18.73
C ARG A 115 -16.55 -7.32 -17.22
N CYS A 116 -15.78 -6.51 -16.50
CA CYS A 116 -15.58 -6.63 -15.06
C CYS A 116 -15.91 -5.30 -14.38
N PHE A 117 -16.78 -5.33 -13.38
CA PHE A 117 -17.32 -4.14 -12.71
C PHE A 117 -17.20 -4.25 -11.20
N ALA A 118 -17.07 -3.12 -10.52
CA ALA A 118 -17.13 -3.06 -9.06
C ALA A 118 -18.04 -1.94 -8.56
N LEU A 119 -19.08 -2.29 -7.81
CA LEU A 119 -19.97 -1.36 -7.13
C LEU A 119 -19.49 -1.15 -5.69
N GLN A 120 -19.13 0.07 -5.34
CA GLN A 120 -18.43 0.37 -4.10
C GLN A 120 -19.27 1.25 -3.18
N PHE A 121 -19.40 0.83 -1.93
CA PHE A 121 -20.09 1.57 -0.87
C PHE A 121 -19.18 1.78 0.35
N ASP A 122 -17.86 1.74 0.17
CA ASP A 122 -16.88 2.06 1.20
C ASP A 122 -16.87 3.55 1.56
N ASP A 123 -16.47 3.83 2.79
CA ASP A 123 -16.24 5.18 3.32
C ASP A 123 -17.47 6.09 3.24
N ILE A 124 -18.64 5.52 3.59
CA ILE A 124 -19.90 6.23 3.83
C ILE A 124 -20.47 5.83 5.21
N PRO A 125 -21.41 6.61 5.78
CA PRO A 125 -22.06 6.23 7.04
C PRO A 125 -22.78 4.89 6.97
N LEU A 126 -22.79 4.12 8.06
CA LEU A 126 -23.50 2.83 8.17
C LEU A 126 -25.00 3.03 8.47
N GLU A 127 -25.63 3.97 7.80
CA GLU A 127 -27.05 4.34 7.98
C GLU A 127 -27.66 4.84 6.67
N LEU A 128 -28.99 4.78 6.58
CA LEU A 128 -29.74 5.33 5.46
C LEU A 128 -29.89 6.84 5.64
N LEU A 129 -29.43 7.62 4.66
CA LEU A 129 -29.40 9.09 4.74
C LEU A 129 -30.66 9.77 4.19
N HIS A 130 -31.41 9.08 3.31
CA HIS A 130 -32.54 9.66 2.60
C HIS A 130 -33.88 9.17 3.17
N GLY A 131 -34.84 10.10 3.27
CA GLY A 131 -36.15 9.82 3.89
C GLY A 131 -37.00 8.78 3.16
N GLU A 132 -36.89 8.68 1.83
CA GLU A 132 -37.58 7.63 1.06
C GLU A 132 -36.93 6.26 1.27
N ASP A 133 -35.60 6.21 1.38
CA ASP A 133 -34.89 4.96 1.64
C ASP A 133 -35.27 4.38 3.01
N LEU A 134 -35.40 5.24 4.03
CA LEU A 134 -35.90 4.87 5.37
C LEU A 134 -37.35 4.35 5.37
N ARG A 135 -38.16 4.68 4.36
CA ARG A 135 -39.52 4.16 4.19
C ARG A 135 -39.56 2.81 3.47
N GLN A 136 -38.59 2.54 2.60
CA GLN A 136 -38.58 1.37 1.73
C GLN A 136 -37.72 0.21 2.27
N PHE A 137 -36.64 0.52 3.00
CA PHE A 137 -35.67 -0.49 3.45
C PHE A 137 -35.56 -0.50 4.97
N ASP A 138 -35.51 -1.71 5.54
CA ASP A 138 -35.31 -1.89 6.97
C ASP A 138 -33.87 -1.55 7.40
N THR A 139 -32.89 -1.85 6.55
CA THR A 139 -31.47 -1.61 6.82
C THR A 139 -30.71 -1.12 5.59
N LEU A 140 -29.53 -0.52 5.81
CA LEU A 140 -28.59 -0.18 4.73
C LEU A 140 -28.17 -1.41 3.92
N ALA A 141 -28.06 -2.59 4.56
CA ALA A 141 -27.73 -3.83 3.86
C ALA A 141 -28.82 -4.24 2.88
N ASP A 142 -30.10 -4.05 3.23
CA ASP A 142 -31.23 -4.32 2.32
C ASP A 142 -31.23 -3.36 1.12
N ALA A 143 -30.94 -2.08 1.35
CA ALA A 143 -30.85 -1.07 0.28
C ALA A 143 -29.69 -1.35 -0.70
N HIS A 144 -28.52 -1.70 -0.18
CA HIS A 144 -27.35 -2.04 -1.00
C HIS A 144 -27.58 -3.35 -1.76
N ALA A 145 -28.17 -4.36 -1.11
CA ALA A 145 -28.52 -5.61 -1.77
C ALA A 145 -29.52 -5.38 -2.90
N ALA A 146 -30.59 -4.60 -2.67
CA ALA A 146 -31.57 -4.27 -3.69
C ALA A 146 -30.94 -3.55 -4.89
N SER A 147 -30.04 -2.60 -4.64
CA SER A 147 -29.31 -1.87 -5.69
C SER A 147 -28.41 -2.81 -6.51
N ALA A 148 -27.67 -3.69 -5.84
CA ALA A 148 -26.77 -4.64 -6.48
C ALA A 148 -27.51 -5.73 -7.26
N LEU A 149 -28.60 -6.28 -6.71
CA LEU A 149 -29.43 -7.29 -7.37
C LEU A 149 -30.10 -6.72 -8.62
N ARG A 150 -30.66 -5.51 -8.53
CA ARG A 150 -31.23 -4.83 -9.70
C ARG A 150 -30.19 -4.64 -10.79
N LEU A 151 -28.99 -4.16 -10.43
CA LEU A 151 -27.91 -4.01 -11.39
C LEU A 151 -27.49 -5.36 -11.99
N TRP A 152 -27.40 -6.40 -11.17
CA TRP A 152 -27.01 -7.75 -11.59
C TRP A 152 -28.02 -8.37 -12.57
N GLU A 153 -29.31 -8.20 -12.32
CA GLU A 153 -30.39 -8.63 -13.22
C GLU A 153 -30.30 -7.91 -14.58
N GLU A 154 -30.13 -6.59 -14.58
CA GLU A 154 -29.96 -5.80 -15.81
C GLU A 154 -28.72 -6.23 -16.58
N MET A 155 -27.59 -6.45 -15.90
CA MET A 155 -26.35 -6.98 -16.48
C MET A 155 -26.55 -8.37 -17.11
N GLY A 156 -27.42 -9.20 -16.55
CA GLY A 156 -27.77 -10.52 -17.09
C GLY A 156 -28.52 -10.46 -18.44
N THR A 157 -29.03 -9.30 -18.83
CA THR A 157 -29.66 -9.07 -20.14
C THR A 157 -28.65 -8.71 -21.25
N TRP A 158 -27.40 -8.43 -20.88
CA TRP A 158 -26.37 -8.03 -21.84
C TRP A 158 -25.88 -9.23 -22.65
N SER A 159 -25.39 -8.96 -23.86
CA SER A 159 -25.07 -10.02 -24.84
C SER A 159 -23.92 -10.94 -24.44
N GLU A 160 -23.01 -10.47 -23.59
CA GLU A 160 -21.85 -11.20 -23.10
C GLU A 160 -21.83 -11.22 -21.57
N PRO A 161 -21.33 -12.30 -20.96
CA PRO A 161 -21.28 -12.41 -19.50
C PRO A 161 -20.34 -11.36 -18.90
N VAL A 162 -20.71 -10.90 -17.70
CA VAL A 162 -19.93 -9.93 -16.92
C VAL A 162 -19.67 -10.45 -15.51
N SER A 163 -18.69 -9.87 -14.84
CA SER A 163 -18.42 -10.09 -13.41
C SER A 163 -18.71 -8.82 -12.62
N LEU A 164 -19.33 -8.99 -11.45
CA LEU A 164 -19.60 -7.91 -10.52
C LEU A 164 -18.92 -8.19 -9.17
N VAL A 165 -18.22 -7.18 -8.66
CA VAL A 165 -17.67 -7.14 -7.30
C VAL A 165 -18.42 -6.07 -6.54
N LEU A 166 -18.71 -6.30 -5.26
CA LEU A 166 -19.27 -5.30 -4.36
C LEU A 166 -18.28 -4.98 -3.24
N CYS A 167 -18.04 -3.69 -2.98
CA CYS A 167 -17.36 -3.22 -1.76
C CYS A 167 -18.42 -2.80 -0.73
N PRO A 168 -18.60 -3.55 0.37
CA PRO A 168 -19.57 -3.19 1.41
C PRO A 168 -19.13 -1.94 2.19
N THR A 169 -20.05 -1.26 2.88
CA THR A 169 -19.69 -0.15 3.80
C THR A 169 -18.88 -0.64 4.99
N GLN A 170 -19.28 -1.77 5.57
CA GLN A 170 -18.46 -2.49 6.55
C GLN A 170 -17.61 -3.55 5.83
N TYR A 171 -16.47 -3.13 5.28
CA TYR A 171 -15.55 -3.96 4.50
C TYR A 171 -14.40 -4.57 5.34
N HIS A 172 -14.43 -4.43 6.67
CA HIS A 172 -13.46 -4.98 7.59
C HIS A 172 -14.15 -5.47 8.86
N GLY A 173 -13.46 -6.30 9.64
CA GLY A 173 -13.98 -6.84 10.91
C GLY A 173 -13.86 -8.35 10.98
N LEU A 174 -14.67 -9.01 11.81
CA LEU A 174 -14.68 -10.46 11.94
C LEU A 174 -15.50 -11.15 10.85
N GLY A 175 -16.25 -10.39 10.04
CA GLY A 175 -17.12 -10.89 8.99
C GLY A 175 -18.46 -11.42 9.48
N ASN A 176 -18.74 -11.31 10.79
CA ASN A 176 -19.99 -11.74 11.43
C ASN A 176 -20.87 -10.55 11.86
N GLU A 177 -20.47 -9.34 11.50
CA GLU A 177 -21.21 -8.14 11.84
C GLU A 177 -22.56 -8.13 11.10
N PRO A 178 -23.63 -7.55 11.72
CA PRO A 178 -24.98 -7.66 11.19
C PRO A 178 -25.13 -7.19 9.74
N TYR A 179 -24.50 -6.07 9.37
CA TYR A 179 -24.60 -5.50 8.03
C TYR A 179 -24.00 -6.42 6.95
N ILE A 180 -22.74 -6.83 7.09
CA ILE A 180 -22.07 -7.63 6.04
C ILE A 180 -22.64 -9.05 5.97
N THR A 181 -23.05 -9.60 7.12
CA THR A 181 -23.75 -10.90 7.18
C THR A 181 -25.07 -10.83 6.43
N ARG A 182 -25.90 -9.81 6.70
CA ARG A 182 -27.20 -9.62 6.02
C ARG A 182 -27.01 -9.41 4.52
N LEU A 183 -26.08 -8.54 4.13
CA LEU A 183 -25.76 -8.24 2.74
C LEU A 183 -25.32 -9.48 1.98
N GLY A 184 -24.35 -10.24 2.53
CA GLY A 184 -23.86 -11.46 1.90
C GLY A 184 -24.95 -12.52 1.71
N ARG A 185 -25.86 -12.67 2.67
CA ARG A 185 -26.99 -13.62 2.58
C ARG A 185 -28.05 -13.24 1.56
N LEU A 186 -28.18 -11.97 1.25
CA LEU A 186 -29.09 -11.47 0.21
C LEU A 186 -28.51 -11.60 -1.19
N LEU A 187 -27.19 -11.54 -1.33
CA LEU A 187 -26.51 -11.53 -2.62
C LEU A 187 -26.17 -12.96 -3.09
N PRO A 188 -26.32 -13.24 -4.40
CA PRO A 188 -25.87 -14.50 -4.99
C PRO A 188 -24.34 -14.64 -4.87
N PRO A 189 -23.79 -15.83 -4.61
CA PRO A 189 -22.36 -16.06 -4.39
C PRO A 189 -21.46 -15.69 -5.59
N GLU A 190 -22.04 -15.48 -6.77
CA GLU A 190 -21.38 -15.00 -7.98
C GLU A 190 -20.96 -13.53 -7.90
N ILE A 191 -21.63 -12.71 -7.07
CA ILE A 191 -21.21 -11.33 -6.79
C ILE A 191 -20.15 -11.38 -5.70
N ALA A 192 -18.88 -11.18 -6.08
CA ALA A 192 -17.78 -11.23 -5.12
C ALA A 192 -17.87 -10.07 -4.12
N LEU A 193 -17.48 -10.32 -2.86
CA LEU A 193 -17.45 -9.29 -1.82
C LEU A 193 -16.02 -8.92 -1.45
N PHE A 194 -15.68 -7.64 -1.56
CA PHE A 194 -14.44 -7.13 -1.01
C PHE A 194 -14.41 -7.24 0.51
N TRP A 195 -13.25 -7.59 1.04
CA TRP A 195 -12.96 -7.58 2.47
C TRP A 195 -11.48 -7.29 2.71
N THR A 196 -11.17 -6.44 3.67
CA THR A 196 -9.78 -6.06 4.01
C THR A 196 -9.18 -6.92 5.12
N GLY A 197 -9.97 -7.88 5.64
CA GLY A 197 -9.65 -8.65 6.83
C GLY A 197 -10.17 -8.00 8.11
N ARG A 198 -9.51 -8.25 9.23
CA ARG A 198 -9.93 -7.76 10.55
C ARG A 198 -9.85 -6.24 10.68
N PHE A 199 -8.89 -5.64 9.99
CA PHE A 199 -8.62 -4.21 10.03
C PHE A 199 -8.60 -3.66 8.61
N VAL A 200 -8.80 -2.35 8.48
CA VAL A 200 -8.63 -1.65 7.21
C VAL A 200 -7.26 -1.94 6.61
N CYS A 201 -6.19 -1.78 7.41
CA CYS A 201 -4.83 -2.22 7.08
C CYS A 201 -4.50 -3.43 7.94
N SER A 202 -4.77 -4.64 7.45
CA SER A 202 -4.62 -5.87 8.24
C SER A 202 -3.15 -6.29 8.41
N PRO A 203 -2.63 -6.39 9.65
CA PRO A 203 -1.28 -6.91 9.90
C PRO A 203 -1.11 -8.37 9.46
N PHE A 204 -2.20 -9.13 9.43
CA PHE A 204 -2.24 -10.52 8.99
C PHE A 204 -3.56 -10.86 8.31
N LEU A 205 -3.55 -11.83 7.39
CA LEU A 205 -4.74 -12.46 6.82
C LEU A 205 -4.64 -13.97 7.00
N THR A 206 -5.66 -14.59 7.61
CA THR A 206 -5.60 -16.01 8.00
C THR A 206 -6.64 -16.88 7.31
N GLU A 207 -6.32 -18.17 7.14
CA GLU A 207 -7.24 -19.17 6.60
C GLU A 207 -8.51 -19.29 7.46
N GLY A 208 -8.34 -19.28 8.79
CA GLY A 208 -9.47 -19.37 9.72
C GLY A 208 -10.44 -18.19 9.60
N ASP A 209 -9.92 -16.99 9.33
CA ASP A 209 -10.73 -15.81 9.06
C ASP A 209 -11.46 -15.92 7.71
N ALA A 210 -10.82 -16.44 6.67
CA ALA A 210 -11.46 -16.68 5.37
C ALA A 210 -12.61 -17.70 5.45
N ILE A 211 -12.41 -18.80 6.20
CA ILE A 211 -13.43 -19.84 6.42
C ILE A 211 -14.64 -19.24 7.13
N ARG A 212 -14.41 -18.53 8.25
CA ARG A 212 -15.48 -17.87 9.00
C ARG A 212 -16.24 -16.84 8.18
N PHE A 213 -15.52 -16.00 7.43
CA PHE A 213 -16.15 -15.01 6.54
C PHE A 213 -17.14 -15.68 5.58
N ARG A 214 -16.74 -16.82 4.97
CA ARG A 214 -17.62 -17.62 4.11
C ARG A 214 -18.79 -18.24 4.86
N GLU A 215 -18.55 -18.77 6.05
CA GLU A 215 -19.61 -19.35 6.89
C GLU A 215 -20.67 -18.32 7.25
N TYR A 216 -20.29 -17.07 7.56
CA TYR A 216 -21.22 -16.02 7.95
C TYR A 216 -21.94 -15.38 6.77
N THR A 217 -21.20 -15.00 5.72
CA THR A 217 -21.74 -14.23 4.60
C THR A 217 -22.29 -15.12 3.49
N GLY A 218 -21.79 -16.35 3.33
CA GLY A 218 -22.01 -17.19 2.16
C GLY A 218 -20.99 -16.99 1.03
N HIS A 219 -20.06 -16.05 1.17
CA HIS A 219 -19.14 -15.62 0.12
C HIS A 219 -17.69 -15.93 0.48
N ARG A 220 -16.87 -16.31 -0.50
CA ARG A 220 -15.41 -16.29 -0.30
C ARG A 220 -14.95 -14.82 -0.32
N PRO A 221 -14.07 -14.38 0.59
CA PRO A 221 -13.61 -13.00 0.56
C PRO A 221 -12.81 -12.75 -0.72
N LEU A 222 -13.06 -11.65 -1.40
CA LEU A 222 -12.09 -11.05 -2.31
C LEU A 222 -11.26 -10.07 -1.49
N TYR A 223 -9.99 -10.38 -1.26
CA TYR A 223 -9.18 -9.49 -0.43
C TYR A 223 -8.90 -8.19 -1.16
N TRP A 224 -9.36 -7.07 -0.60
CA TRP A 224 -8.78 -5.75 -0.85
C TRP A 224 -7.69 -5.56 0.19
N ASP A 225 -6.45 -5.89 -0.15
CA ASP A 225 -5.36 -5.79 0.80
C ASP A 225 -4.74 -4.39 0.73
N ASN A 226 -4.85 -3.63 1.81
CA ASN A 226 -4.33 -2.25 1.89
C ASN A 226 -2.81 -2.22 2.09
N TYR A 227 -2.08 -2.95 1.25
CA TYR A 227 -0.62 -2.88 1.11
C TYR A 227 -0.27 -2.95 -0.39
N PRO A 228 0.60 -2.06 -0.91
CA PRO A 228 1.46 -1.11 -0.19
C PRO A 228 0.89 0.29 0.08
N VAL A 229 -0.40 0.56 -0.08
CA VAL A 229 -0.94 1.93 0.12
C VAL A 229 -0.45 2.59 1.40
N ASN A 230 0.02 3.84 1.28
CA ASN A 230 0.58 4.64 2.36
C ASN A 230 -0.10 6.01 2.45
N ASP A 231 -1.39 6.10 2.20
CA ASP A 231 -2.15 7.36 2.25
C ASP A 231 -2.56 7.76 3.69
N LEU A 232 -3.30 8.86 3.82
CA LEU A 232 -3.89 9.33 5.09
C LEU A 232 -2.87 9.40 6.24
N ALA A 233 -3.09 8.64 7.31
CA ALA A 233 -2.21 8.61 8.49
C ALA A 233 -0.82 8.02 8.19
N MET A 234 -0.68 7.27 7.09
CA MET A 234 0.54 6.61 6.66
C MET A 234 1.32 7.42 5.61
N ALA A 235 0.85 8.62 5.21
CA ALA A 235 1.45 9.49 4.16
C ALA A 235 2.94 9.83 4.36
N ARG A 236 3.47 9.59 5.56
CA ARG A 236 4.89 9.83 5.89
C ARG A 236 5.74 8.57 5.77
N GLU A 237 5.15 7.39 5.66
CA GLU A 237 5.83 6.10 5.50
C GLU A 237 6.12 5.83 4.02
N LEU A 238 7.10 4.99 3.73
CA LEU A 238 7.39 4.52 2.37
C LEU A 238 7.32 3.00 2.36
N HIS A 239 6.17 2.47 1.97
CA HIS A 239 5.86 1.03 2.07
C HIS A 239 6.50 0.24 0.92
N ILE A 240 7.83 0.22 0.87
CA ILE A 240 8.61 -0.54 -0.12
C ILE A 240 9.13 -1.87 0.43
N GLY A 241 8.68 -2.30 1.60
CA GLY A 241 9.00 -3.62 2.18
C GLY A 241 8.35 -4.79 1.43
N PRO A 242 8.65 -6.04 1.79
CA PRO A 242 7.94 -7.20 1.24
C PRO A 242 6.59 -7.43 1.91
N LEU A 243 5.69 -8.12 1.19
CA LEU A 243 4.49 -8.71 1.76
C LEU A 243 4.84 -9.67 2.91
N ARG A 244 4.04 -9.65 3.98
CA ARG A 244 4.18 -10.56 5.13
C ARG A 244 2.82 -10.96 5.69
N HIS A 245 2.82 -12.06 6.44
CA HIS A 245 1.70 -12.50 7.29
C HIS A 245 0.38 -12.77 6.56
N ARG A 246 0.45 -13.30 5.33
CA ARG A 246 -0.69 -13.85 4.61
C ARG A 246 -0.53 -15.37 4.60
N ASP A 247 -1.51 -16.10 5.13
CA ASP A 247 -1.44 -17.55 5.21
C ASP A 247 -1.38 -18.20 3.81
N PRO A 248 -0.57 -19.24 3.61
CA PRO A 248 -0.32 -19.78 2.28
C PRO A 248 -1.54 -20.45 1.60
N GLY A 249 -2.51 -20.99 2.35
CA GLY A 249 -3.70 -21.61 1.76
C GLY A 249 -4.83 -20.64 1.42
N LEU A 250 -4.65 -19.32 1.59
CA LEU A 250 -5.67 -18.33 1.25
C LEU A 250 -6.16 -18.42 -0.20
N GLY A 251 -5.30 -18.84 -1.14
CA GLY A 251 -5.69 -18.99 -2.56
C GLY A 251 -6.84 -19.98 -2.79
N GLN A 252 -7.05 -20.95 -1.90
CA GLN A 252 -8.15 -21.92 -1.98
C GLN A 252 -9.43 -21.42 -1.29
N LEU A 253 -9.29 -20.47 -0.38
CA LEU A 253 -10.34 -20.02 0.53
C LEU A 253 -10.91 -18.64 0.15
N SER A 254 -10.22 -17.91 -0.74
CA SER A 254 -10.63 -16.59 -1.21
C SER A 254 -11.16 -16.63 -2.66
N ALA A 255 -11.87 -15.58 -3.06
CA ALA A 255 -12.18 -15.29 -4.45
C ALA A 255 -10.97 -14.68 -5.20
N GLY A 256 -9.98 -14.19 -4.45
CA GLY A 256 -8.75 -13.63 -4.97
C GLY A 256 -8.09 -12.68 -4.00
N TYR A 257 -7.11 -11.93 -4.53
CA TYR A 257 -6.32 -10.95 -3.81
C TYR A 257 -6.10 -9.72 -4.71
N VAL A 258 -6.38 -8.55 -4.18
CA VAL A 258 -6.26 -7.26 -4.87
C VAL A 258 -5.44 -6.32 -3.98
N ALA A 259 -4.23 -5.98 -4.42
CA ALA A 259 -3.35 -5.08 -3.68
C ALA A 259 -3.74 -3.60 -3.92
N ASN A 260 -3.92 -2.82 -2.86
CA ASN A 260 -4.07 -1.38 -2.97
C ASN A 260 -2.69 -0.71 -3.06
N ALA A 261 -2.39 -0.10 -4.19
CA ALA A 261 -1.08 0.50 -4.45
C ALA A 261 -0.87 1.84 -3.73
N MET A 262 0.35 2.39 -3.78
CA MET A 262 0.61 3.77 -3.34
C MET A 262 0.30 4.76 -4.47
N GLU A 263 0.14 6.05 -4.12
CA GLU A 263 0.18 7.14 -5.10
C GLU A 263 1.51 7.18 -5.90
N TRP A 264 2.56 6.59 -5.31
CA TRP A 264 3.90 6.43 -5.90
C TRP A 264 3.95 5.18 -6.80
N ALA A 265 3.67 5.35 -8.10
CA ALA A 265 3.52 4.26 -9.05
C ALA A 265 4.80 3.42 -9.23
N GLU A 266 5.97 4.07 -9.34
CA GLU A 266 7.23 3.35 -9.53
C GLU A 266 7.67 2.63 -8.26
N SER A 267 7.49 3.28 -7.10
CA SER A 267 7.81 2.74 -5.78
C SER A 267 6.92 1.55 -5.42
N SER A 268 5.65 1.56 -5.86
CA SER A 268 4.71 0.46 -5.66
C SER A 268 5.16 -0.83 -6.34
N LYS A 269 5.99 -0.78 -7.38
CA LYS A 269 6.46 -1.99 -8.09
C LYS A 269 7.23 -2.93 -7.17
N ILE A 270 8.02 -2.42 -6.22
CA ILE A 270 8.82 -3.25 -5.30
C ILE A 270 7.94 -4.21 -4.47
N PRO A 271 6.99 -3.72 -3.65
CA PRO A 271 6.09 -4.60 -2.90
C PRO A 271 5.19 -5.42 -3.83
N LEU A 272 4.76 -4.89 -4.98
CA LEU A 272 3.93 -5.63 -5.93
C LEU A 272 4.63 -6.85 -6.53
N ILE A 273 5.95 -6.79 -6.79
CA ILE A 273 6.73 -7.99 -7.18
C ILE A 273 6.67 -9.03 -6.05
N THR A 274 6.78 -8.59 -4.79
CA THR A 274 6.75 -9.52 -3.67
C THR A 274 5.38 -10.15 -3.46
N ILE A 275 4.32 -9.39 -3.75
CA ILE A 275 2.95 -9.88 -3.78
C ILE A 275 2.80 -10.90 -4.92
N ALA A 276 3.29 -10.61 -6.12
CA ALA A 276 3.24 -11.55 -7.24
C ALA A 276 3.94 -12.88 -6.92
N ASP A 277 5.11 -12.83 -6.27
CA ASP A 277 5.83 -14.03 -5.84
C ASP A 277 5.01 -14.87 -4.85
N TYR A 278 4.35 -14.22 -3.88
CA TYR A 278 3.44 -14.89 -2.95
C TYR A 278 2.22 -15.48 -3.68
N LEU A 279 1.57 -14.73 -4.58
CA LEU A 279 0.38 -15.21 -5.28
C LEU A 279 0.67 -16.39 -6.23
N ARG A 280 1.92 -16.54 -6.68
CA ARG A 280 2.38 -17.63 -7.53
C ARG A 280 2.77 -18.89 -6.74
N ASP A 281 3.46 -18.72 -5.61
CA ASP A 281 3.89 -19.82 -4.74
C ASP A 281 3.79 -19.42 -3.26
N PRO A 282 2.57 -19.45 -2.67
CA PRO A 282 2.36 -18.99 -1.31
C PRO A 282 3.17 -19.80 -0.26
N TYR A 283 3.34 -21.10 -0.49
CA TYR A 283 4.02 -22.01 0.44
C TYR A 283 5.55 -21.89 0.36
N GLY A 284 6.10 -21.62 -0.83
CA GLY A 284 7.53 -21.37 -1.05
C GLY A 284 7.96 -19.91 -0.91
N TYR A 285 7.02 -19.00 -0.64
CA TYR A 285 7.28 -17.57 -0.56
C TYR A 285 8.25 -17.22 0.58
N ASP A 286 9.39 -16.63 0.24
CA ASP A 286 10.38 -16.08 1.16
C ASP A 286 10.39 -14.55 1.00
N PRO A 287 9.86 -13.79 1.98
CA PRO A 287 9.77 -12.33 1.90
C PRO A 287 11.12 -11.67 1.65
N THR A 288 12.18 -12.13 2.31
CA THR A 288 13.51 -11.49 2.23
C THR A 288 14.16 -11.75 0.88
N LYS A 289 14.07 -12.96 0.34
CA LYS A 289 14.62 -13.27 -1.00
C LYS A 289 13.83 -12.56 -2.09
N SER A 290 12.51 -12.53 -1.97
CA SER A 290 11.63 -11.83 -2.92
C SER A 290 11.91 -10.33 -2.92
N TRP A 291 12.04 -9.72 -1.73
CA TRP A 291 12.34 -8.29 -1.60
C TRP A 291 13.65 -7.87 -2.26
N ARG A 292 14.72 -8.65 -2.09
CA ARG A 292 16.02 -8.38 -2.72
C ARG A 292 15.92 -8.41 -4.24
N ARG A 293 15.24 -9.42 -4.81
CA ARG A 293 14.99 -9.49 -6.25
C ARG A 293 14.14 -8.33 -6.75
N ALA A 294 13.10 -7.97 -6.01
CA ALA A 294 12.22 -6.85 -6.37
C ALA A 294 12.97 -5.51 -6.40
N ILE A 295 13.82 -5.26 -5.41
CA ILE A 295 14.70 -4.08 -5.40
C ILE A 295 15.67 -4.11 -6.59
N GLU A 296 16.32 -5.24 -6.85
CA GLU A 296 17.25 -5.38 -7.97
C GLU A 296 16.57 -5.13 -9.33
N GLU A 297 15.35 -5.63 -9.51
CA GLU A 297 14.58 -5.44 -10.75
C GLU A 297 14.14 -3.98 -10.95
N VAL A 298 13.62 -3.33 -9.91
CA VAL A 298 13.08 -1.96 -10.03
C VAL A 298 14.20 -0.92 -10.04
N ALA A 299 15.22 -1.07 -9.20
CA ALA A 299 16.35 -0.14 -9.14
C ALA A 299 17.35 -0.35 -10.29
N GLY A 300 17.50 -1.60 -10.74
CA GLY A 300 18.61 -2.06 -11.56
C GLY A 300 19.78 -2.57 -10.73
N THR A 301 20.54 -3.51 -11.28
CA THR A 301 21.63 -4.22 -10.58
C THR A 301 22.70 -3.30 -10.00
N GLU A 302 23.00 -2.19 -10.67
CA GLU A 302 24.02 -1.22 -10.24
C GLU A 302 23.57 -0.38 -9.03
N ASP A 303 22.26 -0.19 -8.85
CA ASP A 303 21.69 0.65 -7.80
C ASP A 303 21.08 -0.17 -6.65
N ALA A 304 20.94 -1.49 -6.83
CA ALA A 304 20.26 -2.41 -5.92
C ALA A 304 20.83 -2.40 -4.49
N ASP A 305 22.15 -2.46 -4.34
CA ASP A 305 22.81 -2.47 -3.04
C ASP A 305 22.59 -1.16 -2.27
N ALA A 306 22.65 -0.03 -2.97
CA ALA A 306 22.38 1.28 -2.38
C ALA A 306 20.91 1.38 -1.96
N LEU A 307 19.99 0.91 -2.81
CA LEU A 307 18.56 0.94 -2.50
C LEU A 307 18.24 -0.01 -1.34
N LEU A 308 18.83 -1.20 -1.25
CA LEU A 308 18.65 -2.13 -0.14
C LEU A 308 19.06 -1.53 1.21
N ARG A 309 20.22 -0.85 1.27
CA ARG A 309 20.67 -0.18 2.50
C ARG A 309 19.70 0.91 2.94
N PHE A 310 19.20 1.71 2.00
CA PHE A 310 18.17 2.70 2.29
C PHE A 310 16.85 2.05 2.71
N ALA A 311 16.41 1.02 1.99
CA ALA A 311 15.14 0.34 2.19
C ALA A 311 15.04 -0.32 3.57
N ASP A 312 16.16 -0.78 4.15
CA ASP A 312 16.22 -1.28 5.53
C ASP A 312 15.67 -0.26 6.56
N ASN A 313 15.81 1.03 6.27
CA ASN A 313 15.45 2.15 7.15
C ASN A 313 14.04 2.69 6.92
N VAL A 314 13.28 2.11 5.97
CA VAL A 314 11.90 2.50 5.64
C VAL A 314 10.96 1.30 5.49
N GLN A 315 11.43 0.07 5.67
CA GLN A 315 10.63 -1.15 5.51
C GLN A 315 9.53 -1.33 6.57
N SER A 316 9.52 -0.52 7.63
CA SER A 316 8.53 -0.62 8.71
C SER A 316 7.14 -0.21 8.22
N SER A 317 6.14 -1.03 8.53
CA SER A 317 4.72 -0.76 8.27
C SER A 317 3.87 -1.56 9.27
N PHE A 318 2.55 -1.53 9.11
CA PHE A 318 1.66 -2.42 9.87
C PHE A 318 1.90 -3.93 9.57
N LEU A 319 2.69 -4.28 8.55
CA LEU A 319 3.14 -5.65 8.28
C LEU A 319 4.46 -6.01 8.97
N HIS A 320 5.22 -5.02 9.42
CA HIS A 320 6.52 -5.23 10.03
C HIS A 320 6.88 -4.05 10.94
N GLU A 321 6.78 -4.25 12.24
CA GLU A 321 7.03 -3.19 13.23
C GLU A 321 8.52 -2.94 13.49
N THR A 322 9.42 -3.82 13.02
CA THR A 322 10.86 -3.64 13.26
C THR A 322 11.40 -2.50 12.40
N GLU A 323 11.94 -1.49 13.07
CA GLU A 323 12.53 -0.32 12.44
C GLU A 323 14.05 -0.47 12.31
N SER A 324 14.60 -0.27 11.11
CA SER A 324 16.04 -0.21 10.82
C SER A 324 16.90 -1.31 11.48
N PRO A 325 16.60 -2.60 11.24
CA PRO A 325 17.27 -3.72 11.90
C PRO A 325 18.80 -3.65 11.86
N ALA A 326 19.39 -3.31 10.70
CA ALA A 326 20.84 -3.26 10.54
C ALA A 326 21.48 -2.12 11.34
N LEU A 327 20.78 -0.98 11.42
CA LEU A 327 21.22 0.18 12.20
C LEU A 327 21.15 -0.11 13.72
N LEU A 328 20.06 -0.74 14.17
CA LEU A 328 19.91 -1.15 15.56
C LEU A 328 21.00 -2.14 15.98
N GLU A 329 21.28 -3.15 15.15
CA GLU A 329 22.38 -4.09 15.38
C GLU A 329 23.73 -3.35 15.48
N SER A 330 23.98 -2.42 14.57
CA SER A 330 25.21 -1.62 14.57
C SER A 330 25.37 -0.81 15.85
N PHE A 331 24.29 -0.26 16.40
CA PHE A 331 24.31 0.43 17.70
C PHE A 331 24.57 -0.50 18.89
N MET A 332 24.01 -1.71 18.87
CA MET A 332 24.30 -2.73 19.89
C MET A 332 25.78 -3.14 19.86
N GLN A 333 26.33 -3.40 18.67
CA GLN A 333 27.75 -3.71 18.49
C GLN A 333 28.66 -2.55 18.92
N PHE A 334 28.30 -1.31 18.53
CA PHE A 334 29.01 -0.11 18.96
C PHE A 334 29.07 -0.02 20.49
N ARG A 335 27.92 -0.13 21.17
CA ARG A 335 27.83 -0.06 22.63
C ARG A 335 28.71 -1.10 23.31
N PHE A 336 28.65 -2.36 22.85
CA PHE A 336 29.44 -3.45 23.39
C PHE A 336 30.95 -3.18 23.25
N HIS A 337 31.42 -2.87 22.04
CA HIS A 337 32.84 -2.62 21.79
C HIS A 337 33.35 -1.34 22.44
N PHE A 338 32.51 -0.32 22.59
CA PHE A 338 32.87 0.91 23.28
C PHE A 338 33.06 0.69 24.79
N GLN A 339 32.25 -0.19 25.39
CA GLN A 339 32.31 -0.46 26.83
C GLN A 339 33.39 -1.49 27.20
N TYR A 340 33.49 -2.58 26.44
CA TYR A 340 34.31 -3.75 26.80
C TYR A 340 35.47 -4.02 25.83
N GLY A 341 35.55 -3.31 24.71
CA GLY A 341 36.58 -3.51 23.69
C GLY A 341 37.39 -2.25 23.39
N SER A 342 37.87 -2.13 22.14
CA SER A 342 38.58 -0.94 21.68
C SER A 342 37.59 0.18 21.34
N ARG A 343 37.53 1.21 22.19
CA ARG A 343 36.76 2.44 21.95
C ARG A 343 37.08 3.08 20.61
N GLU A 344 38.36 3.14 20.27
CA GLU A 344 38.84 3.75 19.03
C GLU A 344 38.29 3.02 17.80
N GLN A 345 38.33 1.68 17.80
CA GLN A 345 37.73 0.88 16.73
C GLN A 345 36.20 1.02 16.68
N ALA A 346 35.54 1.07 17.85
CA ALA A 346 34.08 1.24 17.92
C ALA A 346 33.65 2.58 17.30
N ILE A 347 34.33 3.68 17.65
CA ILE A 347 34.08 5.03 17.09
C ILE A 347 34.34 5.03 15.58
N ARG A 348 35.45 4.44 15.12
CA ARG A 348 35.75 4.34 13.68
C ARG A 348 34.66 3.59 12.90
N LYS A 349 34.23 2.43 13.40
CA LYS A 349 33.16 1.64 12.75
C LYS A 349 31.85 2.42 12.68
N LEU A 350 31.47 3.11 13.77
CA LEU A 350 30.28 3.96 13.80
C LEU A 350 30.37 5.10 12.78
N GLY A 351 31.54 5.75 12.68
CA GLY A 351 31.80 6.80 11.68
C GLY A 351 31.67 6.29 10.24
N LEU A 352 32.28 5.14 9.93
CA LEU A 352 32.20 4.51 8.61
C LEU A 352 30.75 4.20 8.21
N MET A 353 29.95 3.67 9.14
CA MET A 353 28.54 3.40 8.91
C MET A 353 27.77 4.67 8.51
N PHE A 354 27.93 5.77 9.26
CA PHE A 354 27.24 7.02 8.91
C PHE A 354 27.80 7.72 7.67
N SER A 355 29.06 7.51 7.31
CA SER A 355 29.60 7.91 6.00
C SER A 355 28.94 7.13 4.87
N GLU A 356 28.80 5.81 5.01
CA GLU A 356 28.14 4.95 4.03
C GLU A 356 26.65 5.31 3.85
N MET A 357 25.95 5.66 4.93
CA MET A 357 24.58 6.17 4.85
C MET A 357 24.49 7.44 4.00
N GLU A 358 25.41 8.40 4.18
CA GLU A 358 25.43 9.62 3.36
C GLU A 358 25.77 9.33 1.90
N GLU A 359 26.77 8.48 1.63
CA GLU A 359 27.18 8.08 0.29
C GLU A 359 26.02 7.39 -0.44
N THR A 360 25.32 6.48 0.24
CA THR A 360 24.10 5.83 -0.25
C THR A 360 23.04 6.87 -0.61
N ALA A 361 22.78 7.85 0.25
CA ALA A 361 21.79 8.88 -0.02
C ALA A 361 22.16 9.73 -1.25
N ASN A 362 23.40 10.18 -1.33
CA ASN A 362 23.89 10.98 -2.46
C ASN A 362 23.84 10.19 -3.78
N HIS A 363 24.11 8.88 -3.74
CA HIS A 363 23.98 8.01 -4.90
C HIS A 363 22.52 7.91 -5.37
N LEU A 364 21.59 7.62 -4.46
CA LEU A 364 20.16 7.49 -4.78
C LEU A 364 19.53 8.79 -5.28
N LEU A 365 19.96 9.95 -4.77
CA LEU A 365 19.46 11.27 -5.17
C LEU A 365 20.00 11.74 -6.53
N HIS A 366 21.25 11.40 -6.87
CA HIS A 366 21.93 12.04 -7.99
C HIS A 366 22.34 11.07 -9.10
N LYS A 367 22.63 9.81 -8.77
CA LYS A 367 23.24 8.84 -9.70
C LYS A 367 22.32 7.70 -10.11
N MET A 368 21.30 7.38 -9.31
CA MET A 368 20.38 6.26 -9.61
C MET A 368 19.79 6.37 -11.01
N LYS A 369 19.83 5.26 -11.75
CA LYS A 369 19.39 5.17 -13.15
C LYS A 369 17.88 5.25 -13.29
N ASN A 370 17.14 4.60 -12.40
CA ASN A 370 15.68 4.73 -12.37
C ASN A 370 15.27 6.11 -11.84
N ARG A 371 15.14 7.08 -12.76
CA ARG A 371 14.82 8.48 -12.43
C ARG A 371 13.40 8.67 -11.90
N LYS A 372 12.44 7.81 -12.30
CA LYS A 372 11.09 7.83 -11.75
C LYS A 372 11.14 7.49 -10.25
N LEU A 373 11.77 6.37 -9.92
CA LEU A 373 11.94 5.93 -8.53
C LEU A 373 12.68 6.98 -7.71
N SER A 374 13.80 7.52 -8.23
CA SER A 374 14.62 8.53 -7.54
C SER A 374 13.82 9.76 -7.17
N LYS A 375 12.93 10.19 -8.07
CA LYS A 375 12.04 11.32 -7.84
C LYS A 375 11.00 11.02 -6.76
N GLU A 376 10.38 9.84 -6.79
CA GLU A 376 9.35 9.45 -5.82
C GLU A 376 9.94 9.29 -4.40
N ILE A 377 11.05 8.57 -4.25
CA ILE A 377 11.66 8.31 -2.92
C ILE A 377 12.45 9.49 -2.36
N GLY A 378 12.67 10.54 -3.15
CA GLY A 378 13.64 11.59 -2.86
C GLY A 378 13.47 12.26 -1.49
N GLN A 379 12.24 12.49 -1.04
CA GLN A 379 11.99 13.12 0.27
C GLN A 379 12.42 12.23 1.44
N TRP A 380 12.23 10.92 1.33
CA TRP A 380 12.69 9.96 2.34
C TRP A 380 14.21 9.81 2.30
N VAL A 381 14.81 9.78 1.10
CA VAL A 381 16.27 9.72 0.96
C VAL A 381 16.96 10.99 1.50
N GLU A 382 16.36 12.16 1.33
CA GLU A 382 16.85 13.40 1.95
C GLU A 382 16.84 13.33 3.48
N LYS A 383 15.76 12.80 4.07
CA LYS A 383 15.72 12.59 5.52
C LYS A 383 16.75 11.55 5.99
N TYR A 384 16.95 10.49 5.23
CA TYR A 384 18.00 9.50 5.47
C TYR A 384 19.40 10.15 5.47
N ARG A 385 19.69 11.02 4.50
CA ARG A 385 20.93 11.82 4.44
C ARG A 385 21.10 12.74 5.65
N HIS A 386 20.01 13.35 6.11
CA HIS A 386 20.01 14.17 7.33
C HIS A 386 20.34 13.35 8.58
N TRP A 387 19.77 12.14 8.72
CA TRP A 387 20.14 11.22 9.79
C TRP A 387 21.61 10.80 9.73
N ALA A 388 22.17 10.59 8.53
CA ALA A 388 23.61 10.36 8.36
C ALA A 388 24.45 11.53 8.92
N LYS A 389 24.04 12.78 8.67
CA LYS A 389 24.72 13.98 9.23
C LYS A 389 24.61 14.09 10.74
N VAL A 390 23.45 13.72 11.31
CA VAL A 390 23.26 13.61 12.77
C VAL A 390 24.25 12.60 13.33
N GLY A 391 24.31 11.40 12.75
CA GLY A 391 25.20 10.32 13.19
C GLY A 391 26.69 10.64 13.08
N GLN A 392 27.13 11.25 11.98
CA GLN A 392 28.51 11.73 11.82
C GLN A 392 28.87 12.75 12.91
N THR A 393 27.96 13.68 13.22
CA THR A 393 28.19 14.70 14.24
C THR A 393 28.20 14.11 15.65
N ALA A 394 27.33 13.13 15.93
CA ALA A 394 27.33 12.35 17.15
C ALA A 394 28.64 11.56 17.33
N THR A 395 29.15 10.93 16.27
CA THR A 395 30.42 10.20 16.29
C THR A 395 31.59 11.14 16.60
N ALA A 396 31.65 12.30 15.96
CA ALA A 396 32.68 13.32 16.23
C ALA A 396 32.61 13.88 17.66
N LEU A 397 31.40 14.03 18.21
CA LEU A 397 31.21 14.40 19.61
C LEU A 397 31.78 13.34 20.57
N ILE A 398 31.50 12.06 20.32
CA ILE A 398 32.02 10.94 21.13
C ILE A 398 33.56 10.90 21.06
N GLU A 399 34.14 11.06 19.88
CA GLU A 399 35.59 11.08 19.67
C GLU A 399 36.26 12.25 20.39
N ALA A 400 35.72 13.47 20.25
CA ALA A 400 36.25 14.64 20.93
C ALA A 400 36.16 14.51 22.45
N GLY A 401 35.03 14.02 22.96
CA GLY A 401 34.82 13.79 24.39
C GLY A 401 35.78 12.74 24.97
N THR A 402 35.92 11.60 24.31
CA THR A 402 36.85 10.53 24.74
C THR A 402 38.32 10.93 24.67
N SER A 403 38.66 11.89 23.80
CA SER A 403 40.02 12.44 23.66
C SER A 403 40.30 13.64 24.60
N GLY A 404 39.34 14.04 25.45
CA GLY A 404 39.49 15.21 26.34
C GLY A 404 39.49 16.57 25.61
N ARG A 405 39.07 16.62 24.34
CA ARG A 405 39.06 17.81 23.49
C ARG A 405 37.78 18.63 23.71
N LEU A 406 37.68 19.29 24.88
CA LEU A 406 36.44 19.97 25.32
C LEU A 406 35.88 21.02 24.35
N PRO A 407 36.68 21.95 23.77
CA PRO A 407 36.15 22.93 22.82
C PRO A 407 35.56 22.27 21.56
N GLN A 408 36.24 21.23 21.04
CA GLN A 408 35.75 20.46 19.89
C GLN A 408 34.47 19.70 20.25
N ALA A 409 34.39 19.09 21.44
CA ALA A 409 33.18 18.42 21.90
C ALA A 409 32.00 19.39 21.99
N ALA A 410 32.20 20.59 22.56
CA ALA A 410 31.16 21.63 22.61
C ALA A 410 30.68 22.06 21.21
N TYR A 411 31.61 22.23 20.27
CA TYR A 411 31.29 22.53 18.86
C TYR A 411 30.44 21.43 18.22
N HIS A 412 30.83 20.15 18.38
CA HIS A 412 30.06 19.04 17.83
C HIS A 412 28.69 18.88 18.49
N LEU A 413 28.56 19.15 19.80
CA LEU A 413 27.26 19.15 20.48
C LEU A 413 26.31 20.22 19.91
N LEU A 414 26.81 21.43 19.64
CA LEU A 414 26.01 22.48 19.01
C LEU A 414 25.56 22.07 17.60
N ARG A 415 26.46 21.50 16.80
CA ARG A 415 26.14 21.00 15.46
C ARG A 415 25.14 19.84 15.48
N LEU A 416 25.27 18.92 16.46
CA LEU A 416 24.36 17.79 16.61
C LEU A 416 22.94 18.29 16.84
N LYS A 417 22.76 19.25 17.76
CA LYS A 417 21.46 19.88 18.02
C LYS A 417 20.88 20.59 16.79
N GLN A 418 21.72 21.27 16.00
CA GLN A 418 21.28 21.90 14.76
C GLN A 418 20.81 20.90 13.71
N TRP A 419 21.57 19.82 13.49
CA TRP A 419 21.19 18.77 12.55
C TRP A 419 19.97 18.00 13.00
N LEU A 420 19.87 17.67 14.28
CA LEU A 420 18.68 17.01 14.85
C LEU A 420 17.43 17.84 14.58
N LYS A 421 17.45 19.14 14.94
CA LYS A 421 16.34 20.06 14.68
C LYS A 421 15.97 20.17 13.20
N ARG A 422 16.95 20.11 12.29
CA ARG A 422 16.69 20.11 10.83
C ARG A 422 16.06 18.80 10.36
N THR A 423 16.48 17.68 10.93
CA THR A 423 16.01 16.34 10.57
C THR A 423 14.58 16.09 11.06
N GLU A 424 14.28 16.52 12.29
CA GLU A 424 12.93 16.40 12.89
C GLU A 424 11.88 17.26 12.18
N ARG A 425 12.28 18.31 11.45
CA ARG A 425 11.37 19.11 10.62
C ARG A 425 10.92 18.39 9.34
N LEU A 426 11.65 17.37 8.89
CA LEU A 426 11.26 16.58 7.74
C LEU A 426 10.18 15.57 8.17
N PRO A 427 8.98 15.58 7.58
CA PRO A 427 7.85 14.80 8.08
C PRO A 427 7.98 13.29 7.81
N GLN A 428 8.79 12.87 6.84
CA GLN A 428 8.93 11.47 6.44
C GLN A 428 9.34 10.56 7.62
N LYS A 429 8.84 9.34 7.69
CA LYS A 429 9.31 8.32 8.64
C LYS A 429 10.47 7.56 8.02
N VAL A 430 11.66 7.74 8.60
CA VAL A 430 12.92 7.14 8.16
C VAL A 430 13.76 6.90 9.39
N CYS A 431 14.39 5.73 9.47
CA CYS A 431 15.14 5.25 10.63
C CYS A 431 14.32 5.02 11.91
N GLY A 432 12.98 5.05 11.81
CA GLY A 432 12.08 4.87 12.95
C GLY A 432 12.42 5.74 14.17
N GLN A 433 12.26 5.17 15.36
CA GLN A 433 12.74 5.73 16.63
C GLN A 433 14.21 5.37 16.92
N VAL A 434 14.83 4.51 16.11
CA VAL A 434 16.19 3.99 16.35
C VAL A 434 17.21 5.13 16.43
N MET A 435 17.17 6.07 15.48
CA MET A 435 18.08 7.23 15.48
C MET A 435 17.80 8.22 16.61
N SER A 436 16.53 8.50 16.92
CA SER A 436 16.19 9.42 18.01
C SER A 436 16.62 8.88 19.36
N LEU A 437 16.35 7.59 19.64
CA LEU A 437 16.76 6.93 20.88
C LEU A 437 18.29 6.88 21.02
N PHE A 438 19.02 6.65 19.94
CA PHE A 438 20.49 6.72 19.94
C PHE A 438 20.99 8.12 20.34
N VAL A 439 20.43 9.17 19.75
CA VAL A 439 20.81 10.55 20.07
C VAL A 439 20.42 10.93 21.50
N GLU A 440 19.25 10.53 21.97
CA GLU A 440 18.81 10.75 23.35
C GLU A 440 19.74 10.08 24.36
N ALA A 441 20.08 8.82 24.15
CA ALA A 441 21.02 8.09 25.00
C ALA A 441 22.40 8.78 25.05
N LEU A 442 22.91 9.24 23.90
CA LEU A 442 24.16 9.99 23.83
C LEU A 442 24.09 11.30 24.64
N LEU A 443 23.01 12.07 24.48
CA LEU A 443 22.85 13.34 25.19
C LEU A 443 22.71 13.16 26.72
N GLN A 444 22.12 12.05 27.17
CA GLN A 444 22.05 11.71 28.60
C GLN A 444 23.44 11.43 29.17
N GLU A 445 24.29 10.70 28.46
CA GLU A 445 25.66 10.42 28.91
C GLU A 445 26.54 11.68 28.97
N VAL A 446 26.39 12.58 28.00
CA VAL A 446 27.08 13.89 28.02
C VAL A 446 26.70 14.69 29.28
N LYS A 447 25.41 14.72 29.65
CA LYS A 447 24.93 15.42 30.86
C LYS A 447 25.44 14.84 32.17
N LYS A 448 25.77 13.54 32.23
CA LYS A 448 26.36 12.92 33.43
C LYS A 448 27.83 13.29 33.64
N THR A 449 28.49 13.73 32.57
CA THR A 449 29.94 13.98 32.55
C THR A 449 30.29 15.48 32.68
N THR A 450 29.29 16.35 32.53
CA THR A 450 29.34 17.80 32.81
C THR A 450 28.73 18.10 34.17
#